data_AF-A0A3D4DNE4-F1
#
_entry.id   AF-A0A3D4DNE4-F1
#
_cell.length_a   1.000
_cell.length_b   1.000
_cell.length_c   1.000
_cell.angle_alpha   90.00
_cell.angle_beta   90.00
_cell.angle_gamma   90.00
#
_symmetry.space_group_name_H-M   'P 1'
#
loop_
_entity.id
_entity.type
_entity.pdbx_description
1 polymer ?
#
loop_
_entity_poly.entity_id
_entity_poly.type
_entity_poly.pdbx_seq_one_letter_code
_entity_poly.pdbx_strand_id
1 'polypeptide(L)'
;MSPMKLTASALAIAAVSATAAAARDQVQVAGSSTVLPYASIVAEAFGENFDFPTPVVESGGSSAGLKKFCQGVGEETIDIANASRKIREKEIAACAEAGVSDIIEVRIGYDGIVFASQYDGPAYTAFTQADIFNALAPKVMVDGVLVDNPHAQWAEVNPDLPAENILAFIPGTKHGTREVFEEKVIAVGCEETGALQAMIDGGMSQDDAEDACLAVSADGRSVD
;
A
#
# COMPACT_ATOMS: atom_id res chain seq x y z
N MET A 1 -57.72 -35.53 -21.56
CA MET A 1 -56.37 -35.29 -20.98
C MET A 1 -56.52 -35.28 -19.47
N SER A 2 -55.75 -36.11 -18.75
CA SER A 2 -55.92 -36.32 -17.29
C SER A 2 -55.52 -35.06 -16.50
N PRO A 3 -56.33 -34.59 -15.53
CA PRO A 3 -56.05 -33.39 -14.74
C PRO A 3 -54.74 -33.51 -13.94
N MET A 4 -54.26 -34.73 -13.71
CA MET A 4 -53.01 -35.01 -13.00
C MET A 4 -51.75 -34.67 -13.81
N LYS A 5 -51.85 -34.56 -15.14
CA LYS A 5 -50.71 -34.17 -16.00
C LYS A 5 -50.52 -32.65 -16.08
N LEU A 6 -51.56 -31.87 -15.79
CA LEU A 6 -51.49 -30.40 -15.77
C LEU A 6 -50.83 -29.88 -14.48
N THR A 7 -51.07 -30.50 -13.34
CA THR A 7 -50.50 -30.07 -12.04
C THR A 7 -49.01 -30.32 -11.92
N ALA A 8 -48.49 -31.43 -12.46
CA ALA A 8 -47.05 -31.72 -12.45
C ALA A 8 -46.24 -30.71 -13.30
N SER A 9 -46.82 -30.20 -14.39
CA SER A 9 -46.16 -29.25 -15.27
C SER A 9 -46.11 -27.83 -14.67
N ALA A 10 -47.13 -27.44 -13.90
CA ALA A 10 -47.16 -26.13 -13.23
C ALA A 10 -46.13 -26.03 -12.08
N LEU A 11 -45.93 -27.11 -11.31
CA LEU A 11 -44.90 -27.16 -10.25
C LEU A 11 -43.48 -27.13 -10.81
N ALA A 12 -43.23 -27.76 -11.95
CA ALA A 12 -41.92 -27.73 -12.60
C ALA A 12 -41.57 -26.33 -13.14
N ILE A 13 -42.54 -25.59 -13.67
CA ILE A 13 -42.34 -24.21 -14.14
C ILE A 13 -42.11 -23.26 -12.96
N ALA A 14 -42.86 -23.41 -11.86
CA ALA A 14 -42.67 -22.61 -10.64
C ALA A 14 -41.30 -22.81 -9.99
N ALA A 15 -40.77 -24.05 -10.01
CA ALA A 15 -39.44 -24.37 -9.49
C ALA A 15 -38.30 -23.77 -10.33
N VAL A 16 -38.49 -23.61 -11.64
CA VAL A 16 -37.50 -22.95 -12.53
C VAL A 16 -37.52 -21.43 -12.40
N SER A 17 -38.67 -20.83 -12.07
CA SER A 17 -38.77 -19.37 -11.82
C SER A 17 -38.21 -18.94 -10.46
N ALA A 18 -37.96 -19.87 -9.52
CA ALA A 18 -37.37 -19.57 -8.22
C ALA A 18 -35.83 -19.47 -8.26
N THR A 19 -35.20 -19.81 -9.38
CA THR A 19 -33.75 -19.65 -9.62
C THR A 19 -33.47 -18.51 -10.60
N ALA A 20 -34.27 -17.46 -10.60
CA ALA A 20 -33.81 -16.20 -11.15
C ALA A 20 -32.58 -15.81 -10.31
N ALA A 21 -31.38 -16.07 -10.85
CA ALA A 21 -30.14 -15.55 -10.32
C ALA A 21 -30.33 -14.03 -10.22
N ALA A 22 -30.47 -13.55 -8.99
CA ALA A 22 -30.56 -12.13 -8.73
C ALA A 22 -29.16 -11.60 -8.91
N ALA A 23 -28.84 -11.22 -10.16
CA ALA A 23 -27.56 -10.62 -10.46
C ALA A 23 -27.34 -9.47 -9.49
N ARG A 24 -26.18 -9.43 -8.82
CA ARG A 24 -25.87 -8.26 -8.01
C ARG A 24 -25.80 -7.05 -8.95
N ASP A 25 -26.57 -6.01 -8.63
CA ASP A 25 -26.60 -4.80 -9.43
C ASP A 25 -25.53 -3.77 -9.01
N GLN A 26 -24.81 -4.06 -7.92
CA GLN A 26 -23.89 -3.12 -7.29
C GLN A 26 -22.44 -3.59 -7.40
N VAL A 27 -21.58 -2.70 -7.91
CA VAL A 27 -20.14 -2.91 -7.98
C VAL A 27 -19.55 -2.99 -6.57
N GLN A 28 -18.76 -4.03 -6.32
CA GLN A 28 -18.08 -4.29 -5.06
C GLN A 28 -16.59 -3.99 -5.20
N VAL A 29 -16.08 -3.09 -4.36
CA VAL A 29 -14.68 -2.67 -4.34
C VAL A 29 -14.11 -2.93 -2.96
N ALA A 30 -12.90 -3.49 -2.86
CA ALA A 30 -12.20 -3.57 -1.59
C ALA A 30 -10.69 -3.43 -1.73
N GLY A 31 -10.02 -2.91 -0.69
CA GLY A 31 -8.57 -2.95 -0.62
C GLY A 31 -7.91 -1.84 0.20
N SER A 32 -6.94 -1.17 -0.42
CA SER A 32 -6.04 -0.20 0.20
C SER A 32 -6.76 0.91 0.97
N SER A 33 -6.34 1.11 2.24
CA SER A 33 -6.77 2.24 3.06
C SER A 33 -6.28 3.59 2.52
N THR A 34 -5.16 3.61 1.80
CA THR A 34 -4.64 4.82 1.13
C THR A 34 -5.52 5.23 -0.05
N VAL A 35 -6.08 4.27 -0.79
CA VAL A 35 -6.94 4.52 -1.96
C VAL A 35 -8.40 4.73 -1.57
N LEU A 36 -8.82 4.22 -0.41
CA LEU A 36 -10.19 4.32 0.12
C LEU A 36 -10.84 5.70 -0.06
N PRO A 37 -10.27 6.83 0.43
CA PRO A 37 -10.96 8.11 0.35
C PRO A 37 -11.25 8.53 -1.10
N TYR A 38 -10.35 8.24 -2.03
CA TYR A 38 -10.55 8.53 -3.46
C TYR A 38 -11.62 7.63 -4.07
N ALA A 39 -11.56 6.33 -3.77
CA ALA A 39 -12.53 5.36 -4.26
C ALA A 39 -13.95 5.65 -3.75
N SER A 40 -14.09 6.07 -2.48
CA SER A 40 -15.37 6.48 -1.91
C SER A 40 -15.95 7.71 -2.60
N ILE A 41 -15.15 8.75 -2.85
CA ILE A 41 -15.61 9.94 -3.57
C ILE A 41 -16.04 9.58 -5.00
N VAL A 42 -15.29 8.72 -5.69
CA VAL A 42 -15.65 8.26 -7.04
C VAL A 42 -16.93 7.43 -7.03
N ALA A 43 -17.12 6.57 -6.02
CA ALA A 43 -18.34 5.79 -5.86
C ALA A 43 -19.56 6.69 -5.62
N GLU A 44 -19.46 7.66 -4.72
CA GLU A 44 -20.50 8.67 -4.46
C GLU A 44 -20.84 9.44 -5.74
N ALA A 45 -19.83 9.99 -6.42
CA ALA A 45 -20.02 10.71 -7.67
C ALA A 45 -20.67 9.82 -8.75
N PHE A 46 -20.32 8.53 -8.82
CA PHE A 46 -20.96 7.61 -9.76
C PHE A 46 -22.45 7.42 -9.45
N GLY A 47 -22.80 7.19 -8.18
CA GLY A 47 -24.20 7.04 -7.77
C GLY A 47 -25.04 8.31 -7.93
N GLU A 48 -24.42 9.49 -7.86
CA GLU A 48 -25.09 10.78 -8.09
C GLU A 48 -25.32 11.09 -9.57
N ASN A 49 -24.45 10.60 -10.46
CA ASN A 49 -24.43 10.99 -11.88
C ASN A 49 -25.01 9.94 -12.83
N PHE A 50 -25.27 8.71 -12.37
CA PHE A 50 -25.76 7.62 -13.21
C PHE A 50 -26.93 6.89 -12.55
N ASP A 51 -27.78 6.26 -13.37
CA ASP A 51 -28.93 5.45 -12.92
C ASP A 51 -28.52 4.02 -12.45
N PHE A 52 -27.34 3.91 -11.80
CA PHE A 52 -26.81 2.66 -11.26
C PHE A 52 -26.66 2.76 -9.74
N PRO A 53 -26.78 1.65 -8.99
CA PRO A 53 -26.49 1.66 -7.56
C PRO A 53 -25.07 2.14 -7.26
N THR A 54 -24.92 3.01 -6.24
CA THR A 54 -23.62 3.48 -5.74
C THR A 54 -22.72 2.28 -5.40
N PRO A 55 -21.48 2.19 -5.91
CA PRO A 55 -20.56 1.12 -5.56
C PRO A 55 -20.30 1.04 -4.06
N VAL A 56 -20.13 -0.17 -3.53
CA VAL A 56 -19.69 -0.39 -2.15
C VAL A 56 -18.17 -0.44 -2.14
N VAL A 57 -17.56 0.34 -1.25
CA VAL A 57 -16.10 0.43 -1.10
C VAL A 57 -15.71 0.03 0.31
N GLU A 58 -15.04 -1.10 0.45
CA GLU A 58 -14.53 -1.61 1.72
C GLU A 58 -13.02 -1.37 1.88
N SER A 59 -12.61 -0.99 3.09
CA SER A 59 -11.20 -0.92 3.47
C SER A 59 -10.70 -2.26 4.03
N GLY A 60 -9.41 -2.54 3.85
CA GLY A 60 -8.76 -3.73 4.43
C GLY A 60 -7.26 -3.87 4.14
N GLY A 61 -6.68 -2.96 3.36
CA GLY A 61 -5.31 -3.03 2.86
C GLY A 61 -5.20 -3.71 1.49
N SER A 62 -4.18 -3.33 0.71
CA SER A 62 -3.98 -3.82 -0.67
C SER A 62 -3.96 -5.35 -0.76
N SER A 63 -3.20 -6.01 0.12
CA SER A 63 -3.09 -7.48 0.14
C SER A 63 -4.41 -8.17 0.47
N ALA A 64 -5.21 -7.62 1.39
CA ALA A 64 -6.48 -8.21 1.77
C ALA A 64 -7.54 -8.04 0.67
N GLY A 65 -7.59 -6.86 0.03
CA GLY A 65 -8.44 -6.61 -1.14
C GLY A 65 -8.09 -7.53 -2.30
N LEU A 66 -6.81 -7.64 -2.66
CA LEU A 66 -6.34 -8.56 -3.70
C LEU A 66 -6.67 -10.01 -3.37
N LYS A 67 -6.52 -10.43 -2.11
CA LYS A 67 -6.92 -11.77 -1.67
C LYS A 67 -8.42 -12.01 -1.87
N LYS A 68 -9.29 -11.05 -1.56
CA LYS A 68 -10.74 -11.13 -1.81
C LYS A 68 -11.05 -11.18 -3.31
N PHE A 69 -10.38 -10.37 -4.12
CA PHE A 69 -10.53 -10.36 -5.58
C PHE A 69 -10.11 -11.68 -6.21
N CYS A 70 -9.01 -12.28 -5.74
CA CYS A 70 -8.54 -13.59 -6.19
C CYS A 70 -9.36 -14.78 -5.65
N GLN A 71 -10.58 -14.59 -5.12
CA GLN A 71 -11.44 -15.70 -4.68
C GLN A 71 -12.25 -16.32 -5.83
N GLY A 72 -12.30 -15.67 -6.99
CA GLY A 72 -13.00 -16.16 -8.17
C GLY A 72 -13.65 -15.04 -8.97
N VAL A 73 -14.46 -15.43 -9.95
CA VAL A 73 -15.27 -14.53 -10.77
C VAL A 73 -16.75 -14.82 -10.48
N GLY A 74 -17.54 -13.77 -10.26
CA GLY A 74 -18.98 -13.86 -10.08
C GLY A 74 -19.51 -12.91 -9.02
N GLU A 75 -20.79 -13.06 -8.72
CA GLU A 75 -21.55 -12.14 -7.85
C GLU A 75 -21.16 -12.26 -6.37
N GLU A 76 -20.51 -13.36 -5.98
CA GLU A 76 -20.06 -13.62 -4.61
C GLU A 76 -18.68 -12.99 -4.28
N THR A 77 -17.96 -12.49 -5.28
CA THR A 77 -16.55 -12.01 -5.16
C THR A 77 -16.43 -10.56 -5.59
N ILE A 78 -15.56 -9.74 -5.03
CA ILE A 78 -15.47 -8.32 -5.40
C ILE A 78 -15.11 -8.10 -6.89
N ASP A 79 -15.59 -7.00 -7.49
CA ASP A 79 -15.31 -6.64 -8.89
C ASP A 79 -13.95 -5.94 -9.06
N ILE A 80 -13.56 -5.14 -8.06
CA ILE A 80 -12.37 -4.29 -8.15
C ILE A 80 -11.58 -4.43 -6.84
N ALA A 81 -10.31 -4.86 -6.95
CA ALA A 81 -9.32 -4.67 -5.88
C ALA A 81 -8.58 -3.35 -6.08
N ASN A 82 -8.80 -2.38 -5.20
CA ASN A 82 -7.96 -1.19 -5.18
C ASN A 82 -6.67 -1.45 -4.39
N ALA A 83 -5.54 -0.90 -4.87
CA ALA A 83 -4.23 -1.17 -4.30
C ALA A 83 -3.33 0.06 -4.39
N SER A 84 -2.54 0.29 -3.35
CA SER A 84 -1.48 1.32 -3.30
C SER A 84 -0.12 0.80 -3.78
N ARG A 85 -0.08 -0.44 -4.27
CA ARG A 85 1.10 -1.09 -4.85
C ARG A 85 0.68 -1.98 -6.00
N LYS A 86 1.62 -2.36 -6.85
CA LYS A 86 1.39 -3.37 -7.89
C LYS A 86 1.00 -4.72 -7.26
N ILE A 87 0.15 -5.46 -7.98
CA ILE A 87 -0.13 -6.87 -7.68
C ILE A 87 1.16 -7.68 -7.84
N ARG A 88 1.45 -8.55 -6.86
CA ARG A 88 2.66 -9.39 -6.85
C ARG A 88 2.44 -10.64 -7.70
N GLU A 89 3.51 -11.23 -8.24
CA GLU A 89 3.42 -12.46 -9.05
C GLU A 89 2.70 -13.61 -8.32
N LYS A 90 2.96 -13.78 -7.02
CA LYS A 90 2.27 -14.77 -6.18
C LYS A 90 0.76 -14.52 -6.05
N GLU A 91 0.34 -13.26 -6.09
CA GLU A 91 -1.09 -12.88 -6.03
C GLU A 91 -1.75 -13.14 -7.39
N ILE A 92 -1.06 -12.84 -8.50
CA ILE A 92 -1.51 -13.19 -9.86
C ILE A 92 -1.69 -14.72 -10.00
N ALA A 93 -0.72 -15.50 -9.53
CA ALA A 93 -0.80 -16.95 -9.56
C ALA A 93 -2.00 -17.49 -8.76
N ALA A 94 -2.22 -16.97 -7.54
CA ALA A 94 -3.38 -17.33 -6.73
C ALA A 94 -4.72 -16.94 -7.40
N CYS A 95 -4.79 -15.78 -8.04
CA CYS A 95 -5.93 -15.37 -8.86
C CYS A 95 -6.20 -16.36 -9.99
N ALA A 96 -5.16 -16.76 -10.73
CA ALA A 96 -5.30 -17.71 -11.84
C ALA A 96 -5.79 -19.08 -11.36
N GLU A 97 -5.32 -19.58 -10.22
CA GLU A 97 -5.80 -20.81 -9.59
C GLU A 97 -7.30 -20.76 -9.24
N ALA A 98 -7.82 -19.57 -8.91
CA ALA A 98 -9.23 -19.32 -8.63
C ALA A 98 -10.06 -18.98 -9.88
N GLY A 99 -9.47 -19.03 -11.09
CA GLY A 99 -10.15 -18.73 -12.35
C GLY A 99 -10.23 -17.24 -12.71
N VAL A 100 -9.54 -16.37 -11.96
CA VAL A 100 -9.38 -14.94 -12.27
C VAL A 100 -8.15 -14.78 -13.18
N SER A 101 -8.30 -15.10 -14.47
CA SER A 101 -7.17 -15.09 -15.43
C SER A 101 -6.97 -13.76 -16.15
N ASP A 102 -8.05 -12.98 -16.32
CA ASP A 102 -8.05 -11.76 -17.15
C ASP A 102 -8.06 -10.51 -16.26
N ILE A 103 -6.97 -10.31 -15.52
CA ILE A 103 -6.80 -9.15 -14.62
C ILE A 103 -6.46 -7.91 -15.45
N ILE A 104 -7.26 -6.85 -15.29
CA ILE A 104 -7.00 -5.54 -15.90
C ILE A 104 -6.41 -4.60 -14.84
N GLU A 105 -5.14 -4.22 -15.01
CA GLU A 105 -4.50 -3.20 -14.17
C GLU A 105 -4.83 -1.79 -14.71
N VAL A 106 -5.52 -0.99 -13.90
CA VAL A 106 -5.78 0.43 -14.19
C VAL A 106 -4.99 1.29 -13.23
N ARG A 107 -3.98 2.01 -13.74
CA ARG A 107 -3.23 2.98 -12.95
C ARG A 107 -3.99 4.30 -12.89
N ILE A 108 -4.42 4.68 -11.69
CA ILE A 108 -5.17 5.93 -11.47
C ILE A 108 -4.30 7.09 -10.98
N GLY A 109 -3.07 6.81 -10.55
CA GLY A 109 -2.17 7.82 -10.03
C GLY A 109 -0.81 7.28 -9.65
N TYR A 110 0.03 8.20 -9.20
CA TYR A 110 1.31 7.91 -8.58
C TYR A 110 1.22 8.39 -7.13
N ASP A 111 1.68 7.55 -6.22
CA ASP A 111 1.90 7.95 -4.83
C ASP A 111 3.33 8.48 -4.71
N GLY A 112 3.54 9.44 -3.81
CA GLY A 112 4.82 10.10 -3.64
C GLY A 112 4.95 10.70 -2.26
N ILE A 113 6.14 10.58 -1.69
CA ILE A 113 6.53 11.29 -0.48
C ILE A 113 7.25 12.56 -0.88
N VAL A 114 6.80 13.68 -0.33
CA VAL A 114 7.43 14.98 -0.53
C VAL A 114 8.02 15.43 0.80
N PHE A 115 9.29 15.81 0.77
CA PHE A 115 9.95 16.48 1.88
C PHE A 115 9.70 17.97 1.76
N ALA A 116 8.90 18.52 2.67
CA ALA A 116 8.66 19.94 2.76
C ALA A 116 9.53 20.55 3.86
N SER A 117 10.07 21.73 3.59
CA SER A 117 10.79 22.55 4.56
C SER A 117 10.06 23.88 4.77
N GLN A 118 10.45 24.63 5.81
CA GLN A 118 9.89 25.94 6.11
C GLN A 118 10.11 26.92 4.94
N TYR A 119 9.11 27.74 4.65
CA TYR A 119 9.10 28.61 3.46
C TYR A 119 10.24 29.64 3.43
N ASP A 120 10.59 30.20 4.58
CA ASP A 120 11.64 31.19 4.79
C ASP A 120 12.96 30.58 5.32
N GLY A 121 13.09 29.25 5.20
CA GLY A 121 14.23 28.49 5.66
C GLY A 121 15.38 28.46 4.65
N PRO A 122 16.46 27.73 4.98
CA PRO A 122 17.51 27.49 4.01
C PRO A 122 16.97 26.70 2.82
N ALA A 123 17.59 26.92 1.65
CA ALA A 123 17.32 26.11 0.48
C ALA A 123 17.92 24.71 0.69
N TYR A 124 17.10 23.69 0.43
CA TYR A 124 17.55 22.30 0.34
C TYR A 124 17.68 21.91 -1.13
N THR A 125 18.71 21.14 -1.45
CA THR A 125 18.79 20.42 -2.72
C THR A 125 17.92 19.16 -2.66
N ALA A 126 17.80 18.44 -3.78
CA ALA A 126 17.02 17.21 -3.81
C ALA A 126 17.67 16.16 -2.90
N PHE A 127 16.92 15.69 -1.90
CA PHE A 127 17.34 14.58 -1.05
C PHE A 127 17.36 13.26 -1.82
N THR A 128 18.32 12.42 -1.47
CA THR A 128 18.35 10.99 -1.79
C THR A 128 17.86 10.17 -0.60
N GLN A 129 17.51 8.91 -0.83
CA GLN A 129 17.15 7.98 0.22
C GLN A 129 18.31 7.77 1.21
N ALA A 130 19.54 7.72 0.71
CA ALA A 130 20.75 7.68 1.52
C ALA A 130 20.88 8.90 2.45
N ASP A 131 20.56 10.12 1.98
CA ASP A 131 20.57 11.31 2.83
C ASP A 131 19.57 11.18 3.99
N ILE A 132 18.35 10.73 3.70
CA ILE A 132 17.32 10.59 4.72
C ILE A 132 17.66 9.47 5.72
N PHE A 133 18.17 8.33 5.24
CA PHE A 133 18.62 7.25 6.10
C PHE A 133 19.78 7.71 7.01
N ASN A 134 20.82 8.32 6.45
CA ASN A 134 21.96 8.80 7.22
C ASN A 134 21.59 9.92 8.20
N ALA A 135 20.55 10.71 7.91
CA ALA A 135 20.05 11.72 8.84
C ALA A 135 19.26 11.12 10.00
N LEU A 136 18.48 10.07 9.76
CA LEU A 136 17.42 9.64 10.68
C LEU A 136 17.64 8.27 11.33
N ALA A 137 18.44 7.39 10.75
CA ALA A 137 18.68 6.06 11.31
C ALA A 137 19.48 6.14 12.62
N PRO A 138 19.26 5.25 13.59
CA PRO A 138 20.05 5.21 14.82
C PRO A 138 21.50 4.77 14.58
N LYS A 139 21.75 3.97 13.52
CA LYS A 139 23.07 3.50 13.12
C LYS A 139 23.29 3.71 11.63
N VAL A 140 24.50 4.12 11.26
CA VAL A 140 24.88 4.46 9.88
C VAL A 140 26.30 3.99 9.59
N MET A 141 26.65 3.91 8.31
CA MET A 141 28.01 3.57 7.88
C MET A 141 28.90 4.81 7.91
N VAL A 142 29.98 4.77 8.69
CA VAL A 142 31.02 5.81 8.73
C VAL A 142 32.37 5.13 8.53
N ASP A 143 33.13 5.60 7.54
CA ASP A 143 34.45 5.05 7.19
C ASP A 143 34.47 3.52 7.04
N GLY A 144 33.38 2.95 6.51
CA GLY A 144 33.23 1.51 6.27
C GLY A 144 32.80 0.68 7.49
N VAL A 145 32.44 1.32 8.60
CA VAL A 145 31.99 0.64 9.82
C VAL A 145 30.60 1.13 10.22
N LEU A 146 29.74 0.21 10.64
CA LEU A 146 28.43 0.55 11.20
C LEU A 146 28.58 1.08 12.63
N VAL A 147 28.22 2.33 12.85
CA VAL A 147 28.35 3.03 14.15
C VAL A 147 27.04 3.69 14.56
N ASP A 148 26.95 4.11 15.82
CA ASP A 148 25.85 5.00 16.25
C ASP A 148 25.91 6.30 15.44
N ASN A 149 24.76 6.76 14.96
CA ASN A 149 24.69 7.86 14.00
C ASN A 149 25.21 9.17 14.61
N PRO A 150 26.36 9.69 14.12
CA PRO A 150 26.99 10.86 14.71
C PRO A 150 26.47 12.18 14.14
N HIS A 151 25.66 12.15 13.08
CA HIS A 151 25.28 13.33 12.31
C HIS A 151 24.22 14.17 13.04
N ALA A 152 24.56 15.38 13.44
CA ALA A 152 23.64 16.35 14.03
C ALA A 152 23.10 17.36 13.00
N GLN A 153 23.82 17.58 11.89
CA GLN A 153 23.47 18.57 10.87
C GLN A 153 23.35 17.98 9.48
N TRP A 154 22.52 18.59 8.62
CA TRP A 154 22.33 18.12 7.25
C TRP A 154 23.61 18.17 6.41
N ALA A 155 24.45 19.18 6.59
CA ALA A 155 25.76 19.29 5.93
C ALA A 155 26.75 18.16 6.31
N GLU A 156 26.55 17.50 7.46
CA GLU A 156 27.37 16.35 7.88
C GLU A 156 26.93 15.05 7.19
N VAL A 157 25.67 15.00 6.76
CA VAL A 157 25.10 13.89 5.97
C VAL A 157 25.50 14.05 4.51
N ASN A 158 25.33 15.26 3.97
CA ASN A 158 25.66 15.59 2.59
C ASN A 158 26.09 17.07 2.52
N PRO A 159 27.33 17.35 2.07
CA PRO A 159 27.90 18.70 2.10
C PRO A 159 27.18 19.71 1.19
N ASP A 160 26.33 19.26 0.26
CA ASP A 160 25.49 20.12 -0.58
C ASP A 160 24.21 20.60 0.14
N LEU A 161 23.92 20.04 1.32
CA LEU A 161 22.80 20.44 2.17
C LEU A 161 23.21 21.56 3.15
N PRO A 162 22.26 22.36 3.66
CA PRO A 162 22.58 23.45 4.58
C PRO A 162 23.13 22.95 5.92
N ALA A 163 23.96 23.75 6.58
CA ALA A 163 24.49 23.48 7.92
C ALA A 163 23.46 23.76 9.03
N GLU A 164 22.25 23.23 8.88
CA GLU A 164 21.19 23.28 9.89
C GLU A 164 21.12 21.98 10.68
N ASN A 165 20.68 22.10 11.94
CA ASN A 165 20.40 20.94 12.77
C ASN A 165 19.29 20.08 12.14
N ILE A 166 19.47 18.76 12.20
CA ILE A 166 18.48 17.81 11.70
C ILE A 166 17.27 17.84 12.65
N LEU A 167 16.12 18.22 12.10
CA LEU A 167 14.81 18.09 12.73
C LEU A 167 13.81 17.69 11.65
N ALA A 168 13.40 16.42 11.66
CA ALA A 168 12.44 15.86 10.71
C ALA A 168 11.12 15.53 11.41
N PHE A 169 10.02 16.01 10.83
CA PHE A 169 8.68 15.58 11.19
C PHE A 169 8.29 14.46 10.23
N ILE A 170 8.22 13.24 10.75
CA ILE A 170 7.94 12.04 9.96
C ILE A 170 6.50 11.58 10.18
N PRO A 171 5.92 10.77 9.28
CA PRO A 171 4.60 10.22 9.50
C PRO A 171 4.53 9.37 10.79
N GLY A 172 3.47 9.56 11.58
CA GLY A 172 3.22 8.75 12.77
C GLY A 172 3.03 7.26 12.44
N THR A 173 3.39 6.39 13.38
CA THR A 173 3.38 4.91 13.23
C THR A 173 2.05 4.26 12.85
N LYS A 174 0.93 4.97 12.93
CA LYS A 174 -0.43 4.46 12.61
C LYS A 174 -0.98 4.95 11.27
N HIS A 175 -0.16 5.53 10.41
CA HIS A 175 -0.58 6.10 9.13
C HIS A 175 -0.02 5.32 7.93
N GLY A 176 -0.80 5.15 6.85
CA GLY A 176 -0.34 4.45 5.65
C GLY A 176 0.87 5.10 4.96
N THR A 177 1.03 6.42 5.11
CA THR A 177 2.23 7.15 4.64
C THR A 177 3.50 6.70 5.37
N ARG A 178 3.39 6.21 6.62
CA ARG A 178 4.54 5.68 7.37
C ARG A 178 5.10 4.42 6.73
N GLU A 179 4.24 3.49 6.34
CA GLU A 179 4.66 2.27 5.62
C GLU A 179 5.42 2.63 4.33
N VAL A 180 4.90 3.60 3.56
CA VAL A 180 5.59 4.07 2.34
C VAL A 180 6.93 4.73 2.67
N PHE A 181 7.00 5.52 3.75
CA PHE A 181 8.23 6.17 4.19
C PHE A 181 9.29 5.14 4.60
N GLU A 182 8.90 4.15 5.39
CA GLU A 182 9.78 3.07 5.83
C GLU A 182 10.25 2.23 4.64
N GLU A 183 9.33 1.72 3.80
CA GLU A 183 9.68 0.81 2.71
C GLU A 183 10.36 1.49 1.52
N LYS A 184 10.01 2.74 1.19
CA LYS A 184 10.46 3.41 -0.05
C LYS A 184 11.54 4.45 0.18
N VAL A 185 11.75 4.88 1.42
CA VAL A 185 12.79 5.85 1.74
C VAL A 185 13.83 5.23 2.66
N ILE A 186 13.44 4.79 3.85
CA ILE A 186 14.39 4.34 4.87
C ILE A 186 15.05 3.01 4.50
N ALA A 187 14.27 1.99 4.12
CA ALA A 187 14.80 0.69 3.70
C ALA A 187 15.75 0.81 2.50
N VAL A 188 15.33 1.57 1.48
CA VAL A 188 16.15 1.82 0.28
C VAL A 188 17.45 2.53 0.64
N GLY A 189 17.41 3.54 1.50
CA GLY A 189 18.63 4.22 1.96
C GLY A 189 19.54 3.30 2.78
N CYS A 190 18.98 2.40 3.60
CA CYS A 190 19.75 1.40 4.34
C CYS A 190 20.50 0.43 3.42
N GLU A 191 19.84 0.00 2.34
CA GLU A 191 20.44 -0.84 1.30
C GLU A 191 21.52 -0.08 0.52
N GLU A 192 21.22 1.12 0.03
CA GLU A 192 22.13 1.93 -0.80
C GLU A 192 23.41 2.33 -0.05
N THR A 193 23.31 2.59 1.25
CA THR A 193 24.46 2.92 2.09
C THR A 193 25.31 1.70 2.48
N GLY A 194 24.83 0.48 2.20
CA GLY A 194 25.47 -0.77 2.62
C GLY A 194 25.25 -1.13 4.10
N ALA A 195 24.43 -0.36 4.82
CA ALA A 195 24.15 -0.60 6.23
C ALA A 195 23.45 -1.96 6.44
N LEU A 196 22.51 -2.33 5.56
CA LEU A 196 21.84 -3.63 5.61
C LEU A 196 22.85 -4.79 5.55
N GLN A 197 23.76 -4.74 4.56
CA GLN A 197 24.77 -5.79 4.40
C GLN A 197 25.72 -5.84 5.61
N ALA A 198 26.11 -4.68 6.14
CA ALA A 198 26.97 -4.62 7.33
C ALA A 198 26.29 -5.22 8.58
N MET A 199 24.98 -5.05 8.74
CA MET A 199 24.21 -5.69 9.82
C MET A 199 24.18 -7.21 9.67
N ILE A 200 23.94 -7.71 8.45
CA ILE A 200 23.95 -9.15 8.14
C ILE A 200 25.34 -9.74 8.36
N ASP A 201 26.40 -9.09 7.86
CA ASP A 201 27.79 -9.51 8.06
C ASP A 201 28.19 -9.45 9.54
N GLY A 202 27.55 -8.57 10.31
CA GLY A 202 27.64 -8.47 11.77
C GLY A 202 26.92 -9.58 12.53
N GLY A 203 26.21 -10.48 11.83
CA GLY A 203 25.57 -11.67 12.39
C GLY A 203 24.06 -11.55 12.64
N MET A 204 23.40 -10.49 12.19
CA MET A 204 21.93 -10.42 12.18
C MET A 204 21.35 -11.38 11.15
N SER A 205 20.16 -11.92 11.41
CA SER A 205 19.39 -12.57 10.35
C SER A 205 18.95 -11.53 9.32
N GLN A 206 18.57 -11.97 8.11
CA GLN A 206 18.06 -11.05 7.10
C GLN A 206 16.83 -10.29 7.60
N ASP A 207 15.86 -11.00 8.17
CA ASP A 207 14.63 -10.40 8.71
C ASP A 207 14.93 -9.39 9.84
N ASP A 208 15.82 -9.74 10.78
CA ASP A 208 16.19 -8.83 11.87
C ASP A 208 16.94 -7.59 11.36
N ALA A 209 17.74 -7.73 10.29
CA ALA A 209 18.48 -6.63 9.68
C ALA A 209 17.56 -5.70 8.87
N GLU A 210 16.58 -6.26 8.15
CA GLU A 210 15.52 -5.51 7.47
C GLU A 210 14.70 -4.70 8.49
N ASP A 211 14.28 -5.32 9.60
CA ASP A 211 13.58 -4.63 10.69
C ASP A 211 14.44 -3.52 11.32
N ALA A 212 15.74 -3.79 11.53
CA ALA A 212 16.68 -2.81 12.07
C ALA A 212 16.91 -1.62 11.11
N CYS A 213 16.87 -1.84 9.80
CA CYS A 213 16.96 -0.77 8.80
C CYS A 213 15.81 0.23 8.93
N LEU A 214 14.60 -0.21 9.29
CA LEU A 214 13.42 0.66 9.39
C LEU A 214 13.42 1.54 10.65
N ALA A 215 14.34 1.29 11.59
CA ALA A 215 14.42 2.05 12.82
C ALA A 215 14.77 3.52 12.56
N VAL A 216 14.08 4.42 13.25
CA VAL A 216 14.35 5.86 13.23
C VAL A 216 14.77 6.31 14.62
N SER A 217 15.76 7.21 14.69
CA SER A 217 16.34 7.67 15.95
C SER A 217 15.33 8.40 16.82
N ALA A 218 15.31 8.07 18.12
CA ALA A 218 14.47 8.66 19.15
C ALA A 218 15.19 9.77 19.95
N ASP A 219 16.29 10.31 19.43
CA ASP A 219 17.13 11.33 20.08
C ASP A 219 16.64 12.77 19.88
N GLY A 220 15.43 12.95 19.33
CA GLY A 220 14.82 14.25 19.07
C GLY A 220 15.14 14.86 17.70
N ARG A 221 16.00 14.22 16.88
CA ARG A 221 16.17 14.58 15.46
C ARG A 221 14.96 14.20 14.61
N SER A 222 14.15 13.25 15.07
CA SER A 222 12.88 12.89 14.46
C SER A 222 11.72 13.03 15.44
N VAL A 223 10.57 13.48 14.93
CA VAL A 223 9.29 13.58 15.66
C VAL A 223 8.21 12.94 14.79
N ASP A 224 7.46 11.99 15.35
CA ASP A 224 6.37 11.27 14.67
C ASP A 224 4.96 11.72 15.12
#